data_AF-K2DJF1-F1
#
_entry.id   AF-K2DJF1-F1
#
_cell.length_a   1.000
_cell.length_b   1.000
_cell.length_c   1.000
_cell.angle_alpha   90.00
_cell.angle_beta   90.00
_cell.angle_gamma   90.00
#
_symmetry.space_group_name_H-M   'P 1'
#
loop_
_entity.id
_entity.type
_entity.pdbx_description
1 polymer ?
#
loop_
_entity_poly.entity_id
_entity_poly.type
_entity_poly.pdbx_seq_one_letter_code
_entity_poly.pdbx_strand_id
1 'polypeptide(L)' 'MKRAQFTVYIEQDEDGIFIGSMPAIPSCHAEGKTQVEMLKTT' A
#
# COMPACT_ATOMS: atom_id res chain seq x y z
N MET A 1 13.61 -15.48 11.37
CA MET A 1 12.87 -14.94 10.21
C MET A 1 13.37 -13.54 9.93
N LYS A 2 13.74 -13.24 8.68
CA LYS A 2 14.25 -11.93 8.27
C LYS A 2 13.05 -11.08 7.83
N ARG A 3 12.83 -9.93 8.47
CA ARG A 3 11.78 -8.99 8.06
C ARG A 3 12.36 -8.08 6.98
N ALA A 4 11.78 -8.12 5.79
CA ALA A 4 12.08 -7.14 4.75
C ALA A 4 11.28 -5.86 5.03
N GLN A 5 11.90 -4.71 4.78
CA GLN A 5 11.24 -3.42 4.82
C GLN A 5 11.17 -2.90 3.39
N PHE A 6 9.99 -2.47 2.98
CA PHE A 6 9.75 -1.93 1.65
C PHE A 6 9.17 -0.53 1.79
N THR A 7 9.59 0.36 0.91
CA THR A 7 8.95 1.68 0.78
C THR A 7 7.64 1.52 0.02
N VAL A 8 6.56 1.99 0.63
CA VAL A 8 5.22 2.00 0.04
C VAL A 8 4.87 3.45 -0.29
N TYR A 9 4.45 3.69 -1.53
CA TYR A 9 3.89 4.95 -1.97
C TYR A 9 2.40 4.90 -1.72
N ILE A 10 1.87 5.91 -1.03
CA ILE A 10 0.46 5.98 -0.66
C ILE A 10 -0.16 7.16 -1.39
N GLU A 11 -1.17 6.87 -2.19
CA GLU A 11 -1.99 7.85 -2.89
C GLU A 11 -3.42 7.75 -2.36
N GLN A 12 -4.17 8.85 -2.40
CA GLN A 12 -5.59 8.84 -2.09
C GLN A 12 -6.34 9.27 -3.36
N ASP A 13 -7.30 8.46 -3.80
CA ASP A 13 -8.08 8.74 -5.00
C ASP A 13 -9.22 9.73 -4.75
N GLU A 14 -9.99 10.01 -5.80
CA GLU A 14 -11.10 10.96 -5.82
C GLU A 14 -12.26 10.56 -4.90
N ASP A 15 -12.41 9.26 -4.61
CA ASP A 15 -13.42 8.71 -3.71
C ASP A 15 -12.94 8.59 -2.25
N GLY A 16 -11.69 8.98 -1.99
CA GLY A 16 -11.06 8.94 -0.68
C GLY A 16 -10.48 7.58 -0.31
N ILE A 17 -10.33 6.65 -1.26
CA ILE A 17 -9.69 5.35 -1.06
C ILE A 17 -8.17 5.52 -1.08
N PHE A 18 -7.49 4.84 -0.16
CA PHE A 18 -6.04 4.80 -0.10
C PHE A 18 -5.51 3.67 -0.98
N ILE A 19 -4.59 4.00 -1.88
CA ILE A 19 -3.91 3.07 -2.78
C ILE A 19 -2.43 3.04 -2.42
N GLY A 20 -1.93 1.86 -2.10
CA GLY A 20 -0.54 1.58 -1.75
C GLY A 20 0.16 0.88 -2.89
N SER A 21 1.34 1.36 -3.26
CA SER A 21 2.15 0.80 -4.35
C SER A 21 3.59 0.60 -3.90
N MET A 22 4.18 -0.56 -4.20
CA MET A 22 5.60 -0.84 -3.92
C MET A 22 6.45 -0.77 -5.20
N PRO A 23 7.34 0.23 -5.38
CA PRO A 23 8.19 0.29 -6.58
C PRO A 23 9.17 -0.88 -6.66
N ALA A 24 9.55 -1.45 -5.51
CA ALA A 24 10.40 -2.64 -5.45
C ALA A 24 9.70 -3.90 -5.98
N ILE A 25 8.36 -3.91 -6.02
CA ILE A 25 7.53 -5.02 -6.51
C ILE A 25 6.41 -4.41 -7.37
N PRO A 26 6.68 -4.11 -8.66
CA PRO A 26 5.81 -3.27 -9.48
C PRO A 26 4.37 -3.76 -9.68
N SER A 27 4.06 -5.01 -9.33
CA SER A 27 2.72 -5.60 -9.42
C SER A 27 2.02 -5.70 -8.06
N CYS A 28 2.65 -5.25 -6.97
CA CYS A 28 2.08 -5.29 -5.64
C CYS A 28 1.42 -3.95 -5.32
N HIS A 29 0.08 -3.99 -5.35
CA HIS A 29 -0.78 -2.88 -4.97
C HIS A 29 -1.75 -3.34 -3.88
N ALA A 30 -2.07 -2.43 -2.98
CA ALA A 30 -3.07 -2.63 -1.94
C ALA A 30 -4.01 -1.44 -1.92
N GLU A 31 -5.28 -1.65 -1.57
CA GLU A 31 -6.27 -0.59 -1.44
C GLU A 31 -7.01 -0.70 -0.11
N GLY A 32 -7.54 0.42 0.39
CA GLY A 32 -8.35 0.41 1.60
C GLY A 32 -9.02 1.75 1.89
N LYS A 33 -10.13 1.72 2.63
CA LYS A 33 -10.84 2.94 3.06
C LYS A 33 -10.05 3.76 4.09
N THR A 34 -9.04 3.14 4.71
CA THR A 34 -8.11 3.77 5.64
C THR A 34 -6.68 3.30 5.34
N GLN A 35 -5.68 4.12 5.66
CA GLN A 35 -4.28 3.73 5.54
C GLN A 35 -3.95 2.44 6.32
N VAL A 36 -4.58 2.23 7.47
CA VAL A 36 -4.36 1.03 8.30
C VAL A 36 -4.90 -0.22 7.63
N GLU A 37 -6.08 -0.16 6.99
CA GLU A 37 -6.61 -1.28 6.21
C GLU A 37 -5.73 -1.60 5.00
N MET A 38 -5.34 -0.57 4.25
CA MET A 38 -4.46 -0.72 3.09
C MET A 38 -3.11 -1.35 3.48
N LEU A 39 -2.50 -0.91 4.59
CA LEU A 39 -1.22 -1.46 5.07
C LEU A 39 -1.30 -2.89 5.61
N LYS A 40 -2.48 -3.37 6.02
CA LYS A 40 -2.65 -4.76 6.48
C LYS A 40 -2.62 -5.76 5.32
N THR A 41 -2.96 -5.30 4.11
CA THR A 41 -3.03 -6.13 2.90
C THR A 41 -1.77 -6.01 2.04
N THR A 42 -0.87 -5.07 2.35
CA THR A 42 0.47 -4.94 1.72
C THR A 42 1.51 -5.79 2.42
#